data_AF-A0A6C0KGT8-F1
#
_entry.id   AF-A0A6C0KGT8-F1
#
_cell.length_a   1.000
_cell.length_b   1.000
_cell.length_c   1.000
_cell.angle_alpha   90.00
_cell.angle_beta   90.00
_cell.angle_gamma   90.00
#
_symmetry.space_group_name_H-M   'P 1'
#
loop_
_entity.id
_entity.type
_entity.pdbx_description
1 polymer ?
#
loop_
_entity_poly.entity_id
_entity_poly.type
_entity_poly.pdbx_seq_one_letter_code
_entity_poly.pdbx_strand_id
1 'polypeptide(L)'
;MAGGLFGVPFVFNVKCIIFSLICMALFLYNPSSLLKNKYLLSVSLFIIFVLAYVAMAWYDYFYDCQILPLKRGTRSFTGLFKPPAHEPEKQVEHKMSSEDTHKHRILLYLLHLLIIVPLLSYIAYYQNKSGIVSFVLLGALSVFTMLYHGSELTQVFH
;
A
#
# COMPACT_ATOMS: atom_id res chain seq x y z
N MET A 1 -3.83 -3.77 16.24
CA MET A 1 -3.68 -2.63 17.18
C MET A 1 -4.04 -1.35 16.44
N ALA A 2 -5.18 -0.71 16.67
CA ALA A 2 -5.59 0.50 15.93
C ALA A 2 -5.43 1.81 16.74
N GLY A 3 -4.57 1.80 17.76
CA GLY A 3 -4.27 3.01 18.53
C GLY A 3 -5.46 3.59 19.30
N GLY A 4 -6.43 2.77 19.70
CA GLY A 4 -7.67 3.25 20.35
C GLY A 4 -8.75 3.75 19.40
N LEU A 5 -8.54 3.68 18.09
CA LEU A 5 -9.53 4.02 17.07
C LEU A 5 -10.41 2.79 16.74
N PHE A 6 -11.60 3.01 16.18
CA PHE A 6 -12.50 1.92 15.72
C PHE A 6 -12.99 0.95 16.83
N GLY A 7 -13.12 1.43 18.07
CA GLY A 7 -13.74 0.67 19.16
C GLY A 7 -12.82 -0.34 19.85
N VAL A 8 -11.51 -0.35 19.54
CA VAL A 8 -10.51 -1.16 20.27
C VAL A 8 -9.84 -0.35 21.40
N PRO A 9 -9.34 -0.99 22.47
CA PRO A 9 -8.65 -0.28 23.55
C PRO A 9 -7.41 0.47 23.05
N PHE A 10 -7.09 1.59 23.71
CA PHE A 10 -5.90 2.37 23.39
C PHE A 10 -4.63 1.58 23.71
N VAL A 11 -3.85 1.30 22.68
CA VAL A 11 -2.51 0.70 22.77
C VAL A 11 -1.56 1.58 21.97
N PHE A 12 -0.44 1.98 22.57
CA PHE A 12 0.54 2.84 21.92
C PHE A 12 1.09 2.16 20.65
N ASN A 13 0.76 2.73 19.49
CA ASN A 13 1.06 2.11 18.19
C ASN A 13 2.29 2.76 17.53
N VAL A 14 3.49 2.28 17.92
CA VAL A 14 4.78 2.82 17.45
C VAL A 14 4.91 2.77 15.92
N LYS A 15 4.43 1.71 15.27
CA LYS A 15 4.54 1.56 13.79
C LYS A 15 3.77 2.64 13.03
N CYS A 16 2.59 3.05 13.52
CA CYS A 16 1.83 4.16 12.91
C CYS A 16 2.60 5.48 13.00
N ILE A 17 3.27 5.73 14.13
CA ILE A 17 4.08 6.94 14.32
C ILE A 17 5.28 6.93 13.36
N ILE A 18 6.05 5.82 13.32
CA ILE A 18 7.20 5.69 12.42
C ILE A 18 6.77 5.87 10.96
N PHE A 19 5.68 5.22 10.54
CA PHE A 19 5.15 5.35 9.19
C PHE A 19 4.79 6.80 8.85
N SER A 20 4.08 7.48 9.75
CA SER A 20 3.66 8.88 9.56
C SER A 20 4.86 9.83 9.44
N LEU A 21 5.91 9.60 10.25
CA LEU A 21 7.16 10.36 10.17
C LEU A 21 7.92 10.10 8.85
N ILE A 22 7.91 8.86 8.34
CA ILE A 22 8.47 8.56 7.01
C ILE A 22 7.70 9.31 5.92
N CYS A 23 6.37 9.32 5.96
CA CYS A 23 5.56 10.09 4.99
C CYS A 23 5.87 11.60 5.05
N MET A 24 6.02 12.16 6.25
CA MET A 24 6.46 13.55 6.42
C MET A 24 7.85 13.80 5.83
N ALA A 25 8.81 12.91 6.07
CA ALA A 25 10.17 13.03 5.54
C ALA A 25 10.19 12.95 4.00
N LEU A 26 9.39 12.07 3.41
CA LEU A 26 9.23 11.96 1.96
C LEU A 26 8.64 13.25 1.36
N PHE A 27 7.62 13.82 2.01
CA PHE A 27 7.06 15.11 1.58
C PHE A 27 8.09 16.24 1.65
N LEU A 28 8.98 16.20 2.65
CA LEU A 28 10.05 17.19 2.80
C LEU A 28 11.20 17.04 1.80
N TYR A 29 11.22 15.99 0.96
CA TYR A 29 12.28 15.79 -0.02
C TYR A 29 12.31 16.88 -1.12
N ASN A 30 11.15 17.39 -1.54
CA ASN A 30 11.08 18.51 -2.50
C ASN A 30 9.85 19.42 -2.29
N PRO A 31 9.82 20.26 -1.23
CA PRO A 31 8.70 21.13 -0.92
C PRO A 31 8.89 22.55 -1.51
N SER A 32 9.38 22.63 -2.76
CA SER A 32 9.91 23.84 -3.40
C SER A 32 8.99 25.08 -3.40
N SER A 33 7.66 24.92 -3.36
CA SER A 33 6.69 26.01 -3.28
C SER A 33 6.15 26.26 -1.86
N LEU A 34 6.01 25.21 -1.05
CA LEU A 34 5.36 25.23 0.27
C LEU A 34 6.28 25.73 1.40
N LEU A 35 7.60 25.68 1.22
CA LEU A 35 8.56 26.17 2.23
C LEU A 35 8.53 27.68 2.46
N LYS A 36 7.96 28.47 1.53
CA LYS A 36 7.94 29.93 1.64
C LYS A 36 7.06 30.42 2.80
N ASN A 37 6.01 29.68 3.15
CA ASN A 37 5.12 30.00 4.26
C ASN A 37 5.24 28.95 5.38
N LYS A 38 5.94 29.31 6.45
CA LYS A 38 6.18 28.43 7.62
C LYS A 38 4.89 27.90 8.24
N TYR A 39 3.82 28.69 8.27
CA TYR A 39 2.53 28.27 8.80
C TYR A 39 1.89 27.20 7.92
N LEU A 40 1.88 27.41 6.59
CA LEU A 40 1.33 26.45 5.64
C LEU A 40 2.11 25.13 5.66
N LEU A 41 3.44 25.19 5.78
CA LEU A 41 4.28 24.02 5.95
C LEU A 41 3.91 23.24 7.21
N SER A 42 3.78 23.91 8.36
CA SER A 42 3.42 23.25 9.62
C SER A 42 2.04 22.59 9.55
N VAL A 43 1.04 23.26 8.98
CA VAL A 43 -0.31 22.71 8.79
C VAL A 43 -0.28 21.50 7.86
N SER A 44 0.42 21.57 6.73
CA SER A 44 0.52 20.45 5.79
C SER A 44 1.19 19.23 6.42
N LEU A 45 2.27 19.42 7.18
CA LEU A 45 2.95 18.34 7.90
C LEU A 45 2.04 17.69 8.96
N PHE A 46 1.29 18.49 9.70
CA PHE A 46 0.31 17.97 10.66
C PHE A 46 -0.79 17.16 9.98
N ILE A 47 -1.34 17.65 8.86
CA ILE A 47 -2.35 16.93 8.08
C ILE A 47 -1.78 15.61 7.56
N ILE A 48 -0.58 15.62 6.99
CA ILE A 48 0.09 14.40 6.49
C ILE A 48 0.28 13.40 7.63
N PHE A 49 0.73 13.85 8.79
CA PHE A 49 0.90 13.01 9.96
C PHE A 49 -0.42 12.34 10.38
N VAL A 50 -1.50 13.12 10.52
CA VAL A 50 -2.80 12.60 10.95
C VAL A 50 -3.37 11.62 9.92
N LEU A 51 -3.33 11.98 8.62
CA LEU A 51 -3.85 11.11 7.57
C LEU A 51 -3.05 9.80 7.46
N ALA A 52 -1.72 9.86 7.51
CA ALA A 52 -0.88 8.67 7.48
C ALA A 52 -1.09 7.79 8.71
N TYR A 53 -1.25 8.39 9.89
CA TYR A 53 -1.53 7.66 11.13
C TYR A 53 -2.87 6.93 11.05
N VAL A 54 -3.93 7.64 10.68
CA VAL A 54 -5.29 7.09 10.56
C VAL A 54 -5.34 6.03 9.48
N ALA A 55 -4.68 6.23 8.33
CA ALA A 55 -4.60 5.23 7.27
C ALA A 55 -3.95 3.93 7.74
N MET A 56 -2.83 4.01 8.49
CA MET A 56 -2.20 2.82 9.06
C MET A 56 -3.03 2.17 10.17
N ALA A 57 -3.68 2.96 11.01
CA ALA A 57 -4.58 2.44 12.04
C ALA A 57 -5.80 1.74 11.42
N TRP A 58 -6.34 2.30 10.34
CA TRP A 58 -7.41 1.68 9.57
C TRP A 58 -6.95 0.38 8.91
N TYR A 59 -5.77 0.36 8.30
CA TYR A 59 -5.17 -0.85 7.76
C TYR A 59 -5.05 -1.94 8.83
N ASP A 60 -4.51 -1.59 10.00
CA ASP A 60 -4.35 -2.50 11.13
C ASP A 60 -5.67 -3.05 11.65
N TYR A 61 -6.73 -2.24 11.63
CA TYR A 61 -8.08 -2.61 12.02
C TYR A 61 -8.73 -3.52 10.97
N PHE A 62 -8.69 -3.12 9.70
CA PHE A 62 -9.37 -3.81 8.59
C PHE A 62 -8.85 -5.23 8.37
N TYR A 63 -7.54 -5.44 8.56
CA TYR A 63 -6.90 -6.75 8.43
C TYR A 63 -6.73 -7.48 9.75
N ASP A 64 -7.36 -6.99 10.82
CA ASP A 64 -7.21 -7.49 12.19
C ASP A 64 -5.75 -7.86 12.51
N CYS A 65 -4.84 -6.92 12.23
CA CYS A 65 -3.40 -7.09 12.45
C CYS A 65 -3.12 -7.00 13.96
N GLN A 66 -3.61 -8.00 14.69
CA GLN A 66 -3.29 -8.27 16.10
C GLN A 66 -2.12 -9.23 16.22
N ILE A 67 -1.81 -9.96 15.15
CA ILE A 67 -0.94 -11.13 15.23
C ILE A 67 0.22 -11.00 14.25
N LEU A 68 1.28 -10.38 14.74
CA LEU A 68 2.61 -10.88 14.41
C LEU A 68 2.67 -12.30 14.98
N PRO A 69 3.16 -13.29 14.22
CA PRO A 69 3.96 -13.15 13.01
C PRO A 69 3.23 -13.41 11.66
N LEU A 70 3.69 -12.74 10.60
CA LEU A 70 3.18 -12.85 9.23
C LEU A 70 3.46 -14.22 8.59
N LYS A 71 2.58 -14.63 7.67
CA LYS A 71 2.76 -15.82 6.83
C LYS A 71 4.06 -15.77 6.04
N ARG A 72 4.83 -16.84 6.09
CA ARG A 72 6.09 -17.03 5.39
C ARG A 72 5.82 -17.55 3.97
N GLY A 73 6.51 -16.99 2.99
CA GLY A 73 6.45 -17.50 1.61
C GLY A 73 7.01 -18.92 1.54
N THR A 74 6.31 -19.80 0.84
CA THR A 74 6.69 -21.21 0.65
C THR A 74 7.90 -21.38 -0.27
N ARG A 75 8.13 -20.41 -1.17
CA ARG A 75 9.27 -20.37 -2.10
C ARG A 75 9.89 -18.98 -2.04
N SER A 76 11.04 -18.86 -1.38
CA SER A 76 11.83 -17.63 -1.37
C SER A 76 13.31 -17.96 -1.34
N PHE A 77 14.11 -17.30 -2.18
CA PHE A 77 15.57 -17.36 -2.14
C PHE A 77 16.11 -16.91 -0.77
N THR A 78 15.48 -15.88 -0.17
CA THR A 78 15.81 -15.42 1.19
C THR A 78 15.33 -16.38 2.29
N GLY A 79 14.61 -17.45 1.93
CA GLY A 79 14.10 -18.44 2.89
C GLY A 79 15.20 -19.18 3.63
N LEU A 80 16.36 -19.38 2.99
CA LEU A 80 17.54 -20.07 3.53
C LEU A 80 18.20 -19.33 4.68
N PHE A 81 18.18 -17.99 4.65
CA PHE A 81 18.81 -17.15 5.67
C PHE A 81 17.84 -16.70 6.78
N LYS A 82 16.57 -17.07 6.67
CA LYS A 82 15.55 -16.71 7.67
C LYS A 82 15.55 -17.74 8.80
N PRO A 83 15.58 -17.32 10.08
CA PRO A 83 15.48 -18.23 11.23
C PRO A 83 14.21 -19.06 11.17
N PRO A 84 14.11 -20.23 11.86
CA PRO A 84 12.89 -21.04 11.85
C PRO A 84 11.65 -20.25 12.30
N ALA A 85 10.46 -20.69 11.88
CA ALA A 85 9.21 -20.05 12.28
C ALA A 85 9.03 -20.14 13.80
N HIS A 86 8.76 -18.99 14.44
CA HIS A 86 8.53 -18.92 15.88
C HIS A 86 7.09 -19.32 16.24
N GLU A 87 6.13 -19.08 15.34
CA GLU A 87 4.75 -19.55 15.46
C GLU A 87 4.34 -20.29 14.17
N PRO A 88 4.63 -21.59 14.04
CA PRO A 88 4.45 -22.33 12.78
C PRO A 88 3.00 -22.36 12.30
N GLU A 89 2.02 -22.43 13.22
CA GLU A 89 0.59 -22.42 12.88
C GLU A 89 0.20 -21.16 12.09
N LYS A 90 0.70 -19.99 12.49
CA LYS A 90 0.38 -18.70 11.83
C LYS A 90 1.27 -18.41 10.63
N GLN A 91 2.54 -18.82 10.70
CA GLN A 91 3.53 -18.49 9.69
C GLN A 91 3.58 -19.47 8.52
N VAL A 92 3.25 -20.74 8.74
CA VAL A 92 3.41 -21.81 7.74
C VAL A 92 2.06 -22.40 7.38
N GLU A 93 1.27 -22.75 8.39
CA GLU A 93 0.04 -23.53 8.20
C GLU A 93 -1.19 -22.67 7.90
N HIS A 94 -1.20 -21.40 8.34
CA HIS A 94 -2.33 -20.51 8.18
C HIS A 94 -2.71 -20.34 6.71
N LYS A 95 -3.92 -20.77 6.38
CA LYS A 95 -4.57 -20.50 5.10
C LYS A 95 -5.43 -19.27 5.27
N MET A 96 -5.29 -18.31 4.35
CA MET A 96 -6.19 -17.17 4.30
C MET A 96 -7.62 -17.69 4.18
N SER A 97 -8.53 -17.08 4.94
CA SER A 97 -9.95 -17.38 4.79
C SER A 97 -10.44 -17.01 3.37
N SER A 98 -11.60 -17.53 2.97
CA SER A 98 -12.23 -17.11 1.71
C SER A 98 -12.50 -15.60 1.70
N GLU A 99 -12.88 -15.03 2.85
CA GLU A 99 -13.12 -13.61 3.04
C GLU A 99 -11.84 -12.78 2.87
N ASP A 100 -10.73 -13.19 3.49
CA ASP A 100 -9.43 -12.50 3.35
C ASP A 100 -8.93 -12.55 1.92
N THR A 101 -9.13 -13.69 1.25
CA THR A 101 -8.76 -13.88 -0.15
C THR A 101 -9.58 -12.96 -1.05
N HIS A 102 -10.88 -12.79 -0.74
CA HIS A 102 -11.76 -11.88 -1.45
C HIS A 102 -11.33 -10.41 -1.27
N LYS A 103 -11.11 -9.96 -0.02
CA LYS A 103 -10.59 -8.61 0.29
C LYS A 103 -9.26 -8.34 -0.42
N HIS A 104 -8.36 -9.31 -0.39
CA HIS A 104 -7.06 -9.22 -1.05
C HIS A 104 -7.18 -9.03 -2.57
N ARG A 105 -8.04 -9.82 -3.25
CA ARG A 105 -8.26 -9.68 -4.69
C ARG A 105 -8.84 -8.32 -5.06
N ILE A 106 -9.87 -7.86 -4.34
CA ILE A 106 -10.46 -6.53 -4.56
C ILE A 106 -9.38 -5.44 -4.46
N LEU A 107 -8.58 -5.45 -3.40
CA LEU A 107 -7.56 -4.43 -3.18
C LEU A 107 -6.45 -4.51 -4.22
N LEU A 108 -6.08 -5.70 -4.68
CA LEU A 108 -5.13 -5.87 -5.78
C LEU A 108 -5.66 -5.25 -7.07
N TYR A 109 -6.92 -5.51 -7.43
CA TYR A 109 -7.52 -4.96 -8.64
C TYR A 109 -7.69 -3.44 -8.56
N LEU A 110 -8.11 -2.91 -7.40
CA LEU A 110 -8.19 -1.47 -7.16
C LEU A 110 -6.83 -0.80 -7.22
N LEU A 111 -5.76 -1.41 -6.68
CA LEU A 111 -4.40 -0.88 -6.77
C LEU A 111 -3.96 -0.71 -8.23
N HIS A 112 -4.20 -1.74 -9.05
CA HIS A 112 -3.83 -1.69 -10.47
C HIS A 112 -4.62 -0.62 -11.21
N LEU A 113 -5.92 -0.51 -10.96
CA LEU A 113 -6.80 0.45 -11.64
C LEU A 113 -6.57 1.90 -11.19
N LEU A 114 -6.37 2.14 -9.89
CA LEU A 114 -6.31 3.50 -9.33
C LEU A 114 -4.89 4.07 -9.28
N ILE A 115 -3.85 3.23 -9.25
CA ILE A 115 -2.47 3.68 -9.13
C ILE A 115 -1.63 3.28 -10.35
N ILE A 116 -1.59 1.99 -10.68
CA ILE A 116 -0.68 1.49 -11.72
C ILE A 116 -1.07 1.98 -13.11
N VAL A 117 -2.35 1.83 -13.49
CA VAL A 117 -2.86 2.26 -14.80
C VAL A 117 -2.68 3.78 -15.01
N PRO A 118 -3.09 4.67 -14.09
CA PRO A 118 -2.85 6.10 -14.24
C PRO A 118 -1.37 6.46 -14.35
N LEU A 119 -0.50 5.81 -13.57
CA LEU A 119 0.94 6.02 -13.64
C LEU A 119 1.52 5.60 -15.00
N LEU A 120 1.19 4.41 -15.48
CA LEU A 120 1.65 3.90 -16.77
C LEU A 120 1.13 4.77 -17.93
N SER A 121 -0.16 5.14 -17.89
CA SER A 121 -0.77 6.04 -18.87
C SER A 121 -0.11 7.42 -18.87
N TYR A 122 0.18 7.97 -17.69
CA TYR A 122 0.88 9.25 -17.55
C TYR A 122 2.28 9.21 -18.19
N ILE A 123 3.05 8.16 -17.91
CA ILE A 123 4.39 7.98 -18.51
C ILE A 123 4.27 7.80 -20.03
N ALA A 124 3.31 7.01 -20.50
CA ALA A 124 3.06 6.79 -21.93
C ALA A 124 2.69 8.09 -22.67
N TYR A 125 1.95 8.97 -22.02
CA TYR A 125 1.50 10.25 -22.60
C TYR A 125 2.60 11.33 -22.62
N TYR A 126 3.38 11.48 -21.54
CA TYR A 126 4.33 12.60 -21.40
C TYR A 126 5.70 12.40 -22.08
N GLN A 127 5.93 11.25 -22.74
CA GLN A 127 6.98 11.00 -23.75
C GLN A 127 8.37 11.66 -23.52
N ASN A 128 8.96 11.55 -22.32
CA ASN A 128 10.24 12.20 -22.03
C ASN A 128 11.46 11.33 -22.39
N LYS A 129 12.37 11.84 -23.24
CA LYS A 129 13.74 11.34 -23.60
C LYS A 129 13.96 9.83 -23.86
N SER A 130 13.00 8.94 -23.67
CA SER A 130 13.12 7.50 -23.93
C SER A 130 12.65 7.13 -25.34
N GLY A 131 12.99 5.92 -25.77
CA GLY A 131 12.68 5.44 -27.12
C GLY A 131 11.18 5.28 -27.36
N ILE A 132 10.74 5.55 -28.61
CA ILE A 132 9.33 5.47 -29.03
C ILE A 132 8.67 4.13 -28.72
N VAL A 133 9.43 3.03 -28.86
CA VAL A 133 8.96 1.67 -28.56
C VAL A 133 8.54 1.53 -27.10
N SER A 134 9.27 2.14 -26.17
CA SER A 134 8.97 2.06 -24.75
C SER A 134 7.61 2.69 -24.41
N PHE A 135 7.26 3.83 -25.01
CA PHE A 135 5.97 4.47 -24.75
C PHE A 135 4.80 3.70 -25.35
N VAL A 136 4.98 3.14 -26.56
CA VAL A 136 3.97 2.28 -27.17
C VAL A 136 3.72 1.03 -26.32
N LEU A 137 4.79 0.39 -25.82
CA LEU A 137 4.67 -0.77 -24.94
C LEU A 137 4.01 -0.42 -23.59
N LEU A 138 4.39 0.69 -22.96
CA LEU A 138 3.79 1.14 -21.70
C LEU A 138 2.32 1.51 -21.87
N GLY A 139 1.96 2.17 -22.97
CA GLY A 139 0.57 2.49 -23.31
C GLY A 139 -0.26 1.23 -23.51
N ALA A 140 0.24 0.27 -24.30
CA ALA A 140 -0.42 -1.02 -24.50
C ALA A 140 -0.57 -1.78 -23.17
N LEU A 141 0.49 -1.84 -22.36
CA LEU A 141 0.46 -2.49 -21.05
C LEU A 141 -0.58 -1.84 -20.13
N SER A 142 -0.70 -0.52 -20.13
CA SER A 142 -1.71 0.19 -19.35
C SER A 142 -3.13 -0.23 -19.75
N VAL A 143 -3.42 -0.30 -21.05
CA VAL A 143 -4.73 -0.74 -21.57
C VAL A 143 -5.02 -2.20 -21.18
N PHE A 144 -4.07 -3.13 -21.39
CA PHE A 144 -4.27 -4.53 -21.01
C PHE A 144 -4.49 -4.70 -19.49
N THR A 145 -3.71 -3.97 -18.69
CA THR A 145 -3.83 -3.97 -17.22
C THR A 145 -5.20 -3.45 -16.79
N MET A 146 -5.68 -2.36 -17.41
CA MET A 146 -7.00 -1.79 -17.14
C MET A 146 -8.12 -2.76 -17.50
N LEU A 147 -8.06 -3.37 -18.69
CA LEU A 147 -9.10 -4.29 -19.14
C LEU A 147 -9.16 -5.54 -18.27
N TYR A 148 -8.02 -6.20 -18.03
CA TYR A 148 -7.96 -7.43 -17.25
C TYR A 148 -8.41 -7.22 -15.81
N HIS A 149 -7.80 -6.26 -15.09
CA HIS A 149 -8.17 -6.03 -13.69
C HIS A 149 -9.53 -5.35 -13.54
N GLY A 150 -9.97 -4.59 -14.55
CA GLY A 150 -11.33 -4.05 -14.62
C GLY A 150 -12.39 -5.14 -14.73
N SER A 151 -12.21 -6.09 -15.66
CA SER A 151 -13.16 -7.19 -15.84
C SER A 151 -13.16 -8.18 -14.67
N GLU A 152 -11.99 -8.44 -14.08
CA GLU A 152 -11.92 -9.29 -12.89
C GLU A 152 -12.59 -8.63 -11.68
N LEU A 153 -12.44 -7.30 -11.53
CA LEU A 153 -13.11 -6.57 -10.45
C LEU A 153 -14.63 -6.63 -10.57
N THR A 154 -15.18 -6.49 -11.79
CA THR A 154 -16.64 -6.60 -11.98
C THR A 154 -17.17 -7.99 -11.68
N GLN A 155 -16.42 -9.05 -12.01
CA GLN A 155 -16.78 -10.42 -11.66
C GLN A 155 -16.74 -10.68 -10.15
N VAL A 156 -15.80 -10.06 -9.42
CA VAL A 156 -15.73 -10.22 -7.95
C VAL A 156 -16.91 -9.54 -7.23
N PHE A 157 -17.49 -8.48 -7.81
CA PHE A 157 -18.66 -7.81 -7.25
C PHE A 157 -20.01 -8.44 -7.62
N HIS A 158 -20.03 -9.38 -8.56
CA HIS A 158 -21.23 -10.06 -9.06
C HIS A 158 -21.42 -11.43 -8.42
#